data_AF-A0A0S4IL96-F1
#
_entry.id   AF-A0A0S4IL96-F1
#
_cell.length_a   1.000
_cell.length_b   1.000
_cell.length_c   1.000
_cell.angle_alpha   90.00
_cell.angle_beta   90.00
_cell.angle_gamma   90.00
#
_symmetry.space_group_name_H-M   'P 1'
#
loop_
_entity.id
_entity.type
_entity.pdbx_description
1 polymer ?
#
loop_
_entity_poly.entity_id
_entity_poly.type
_entity_poly.pdbx_seq_one_letter_code
_entity_poly.pdbx_strand_id
1 'polypeptide(L)'
;MLSLSLPLAPRGVVPYMLLNSETGATFALFEGRNLIGRSPSVVDDVFFINLESPRFAISRVHAEIVVAPNGDVWISDAASTNGTQMAVRDGCAIALAAKRSYYCVSGTMFLFGDVKLVLVIDSIALSPQQSSGPSPLHGPFPNRPPSPRTLSDIPVCFVTRAWSTSRRSDALEGDSYFAQPESSPVLINGAQPSSSATMIGAPTASREHQRTSPESSHLSIAHRQVFENAHESEGSELPQPHSKHMKCGADADDDIAQATVACSRKHSRNDGDDEAFSLPRKANRSENGTLTCISATVAPMTVCFSGFGSNEKRAFTILVKSRKGRVVDNMSDENVDVLVVCDPPTRTPKFLIAMGRGCPIVTPSFLEDAAPISRAFEYIPDLVHDGKRYTSKRMRQVLQRTRSNDTAKARGVLFGRCFFISDSVGVSKNALVHVITSCGGRVTDWKNDQDADLVTDGDEVYRKLLIGEYIGGVT
;
A
#
# COMPACT_ATOMS: atom_id res chain seq x y z
N MET A 1 -28.67 -10.71 -27.05
CA MET A 1 -27.49 -10.21 -26.33
C MET A 1 -26.87 -11.38 -25.61
N LEU A 2 -25.73 -11.89 -26.10
CA LEU A 2 -25.01 -13.00 -25.47
C LEU A 2 -24.16 -12.41 -24.34
N SER A 3 -24.54 -12.67 -23.09
CA SER A 3 -23.71 -12.34 -21.92
C SER A 3 -22.56 -13.33 -21.87
N LEU A 4 -21.39 -12.92 -22.38
CA LEU A 4 -20.12 -13.58 -22.09
C LEU A 4 -19.84 -13.38 -20.60
N SER A 5 -20.29 -14.33 -19.78
CA SER A 5 -19.81 -14.47 -18.41
C SER A 5 -18.38 -14.95 -18.50
N LEU A 6 -17.43 -14.04 -18.26
CA LEU A 6 -16.06 -14.44 -17.99
C LEU A 6 -16.08 -15.31 -16.73
N PRO A 7 -15.51 -16.53 -16.75
CA PRO A 7 -15.41 -17.33 -15.54
C PRO A 7 -14.60 -16.53 -14.52
N LEU A 8 -15.18 -16.34 -13.33
CA LEU A 8 -14.46 -15.82 -12.18
C LEU A 8 -13.29 -16.76 -11.94
N ALA A 9 -12.06 -16.28 -12.14
CA ALA A 9 -10.87 -17.09 -11.87
C ALA A 9 -10.99 -17.58 -10.41
N PRO A 10 -10.90 -18.91 -10.15
CA PRO A 10 -10.89 -19.39 -8.79
C PRO A 10 -9.79 -18.64 -8.04
N ARG A 11 -10.10 -18.11 -6.85
CA ARG A 11 -9.13 -17.45 -5.95
C ARG A 11 -8.06 -18.49 -5.60
N GLY A 12 -7.08 -18.61 -6.49
CA GLY A 12 -6.07 -19.65 -6.48
C GLY A 12 -5.16 -19.43 -5.28
N VAL A 13 -4.88 -20.51 -4.56
CA VAL A 13 -3.77 -20.55 -3.62
C VAL A 13 -2.53 -20.13 -4.41
N VAL A 14 -1.91 -19.01 -4.05
CA VAL A 14 -0.68 -18.56 -4.71
C VAL A 14 0.44 -19.45 -4.19
N PRO A 15 0.95 -20.41 -4.98
CA PRO A 15 1.83 -21.44 -4.44
C PRO A 15 3.29 -20.99 -4.37
N TYR A 16 3.59 -19.77 -4.85
CA TYR A 16 4.93 -19.21 -4.92
C TYR A 16 5.02 -17.97 -4.03
N MET A 17 5.97 -17.96 -3.10
CA MET A 17 6.20 -16.81 -2.23
C MET A 17 7.69 -16.59 -1.97
N LEU A 18 8.07 -15.34 -1.76
CA LEU A 18 9.37 -14.97 -1.21
C LEU A 18 9.21 -14.67 0.28
N LEU A 19 10.00 -15.33 1.11
CA LEU A 19 10.05 -15.10 2.56
C LEU A 19 11.30 -14.30 2.91
N ASN A 20 11.14 -13.16 3.56
CA ASN A 20 12.26 -12.44 4.16
C ASN A 20 12.67 -13.17 5.45
N SER A 21 13.88 -13.74 5.45
CA SER A 21 14.36 -14.53 6.58
C SER A 21 14.62 -13.73 7.85
N GLU A 22 14.82 -12.42 7.73
CA GLU A 22 15.11 -11.53 8.87
C GLU A 22 13.84 -10.96 9.47
N THR A 23 12.89 -10.52 8.64
CA THR A 23 11.66 -9.85 9.10
C THR A 23 10.45 -10.79 9.18
N GLY A 24 10.50 -11.96 8.55
CA GLY A 24 9.36 -12.86 8.40
C GLY A 24 8.32 -12.38 7.38
N ALA A 25 8.55 -11.25 6.69
CA ALA A 25 7.63 -10.74 5.68
C ALA A 25 7.54 -11.68 4.48
N THR A 26 6.34 -11.88 3.95
CA THR A 26 6.08 -12.75 2.79
C THR A 26 5.59 -11.92 1.60
N PHE A 27 6.11 -12.21 0.41
CA PHE A 27 5.71 -11.58 -0.84
C PHE A 27 5.20 -12.63 -1.81
N ALA A 28 3.93 -12.54 -2.21
CA ALA A 28 3.33 -13.46 -3.17
C ALA A 28 3.93 -13.25 -4.57
N LEU A 29 4.22 -14.35 -5.26
CA LEU A 29 4.63 -14.36 -6.66
C LEU A 29 3.48 -14.90 -7.51
N PHE A 30 3.15 -14.19 -8.59
CA PHE A 30 2.08 -14.57 -9.51
C PHE A 30 2.66 -15.18 -10.78
N GLU A 31 1.85 -16.00 -11.47
CA GLU A 31 2.17 -16.47 -12.81
C GLU A 31 2.47 -15.28 -13.73
N GLY A 32 3.53 -15.38 -14.53
CA GLY A 32 4.07 -14.30 -15.34
C GLY A 32 5.25 -13.59 -14.69
N ARG A 33 5.38 -12.30 -14.98
CA ARG A 33 6.56 -11.49 -14.63
C ARG A 33 6.35 -10.77 -13.30
N ASN A 34 7.29 -10.96 -12.38
CA ASN A 34 7.32 -10.30 -11.09
C ASN A 34 8.60 -9.45 -11.00
N LEU A 35 8.48 -8.13 -10.97
CA LEU A 35 9.63 -7.22 -10.83
C LEU A 35 9.88 -6.90 -9.37
N ILE A 36 11.15 -6.96 -8.98
CA ILE A 36 11.63 -6.67 -7.64
C ILE A 36 12.39 -5.34 -7.66
N GLY A 37 12.07 -4.44 -6.74
CA GLY A 37 12.81 -3.18 -6.58
C GLY A 37 12.24 -2.29 -5.49
N ARG A 38 12.81 -1.10 -5.33
CA ARG A 38 12.38 -0.13 -4.30
C ARG A 38 11.32 0.87 -4.75
N SER A 39 10.92 0.86 -6.02
CA SER A 39 9.98 1.84 -6.57
C SER A 39 9.11 1.21 -7.63
N PRO A 40 7.78 1.18 -7.44
CA PRO A 40 6.88 0.58 -8.42
C PRO A 40 7.04 1.29 -9.76
N SER A 41 7.44 0.53 -10.77
CA SER A 41 7.35 0.98 -12.15
C SER A 41 5.98 0.57 -12.68
N VAL A 42 5.27 1.53 -13.28
CA VAL A 42 4.00 1.24 -13.95
C VAL A 42 4.34 0.57 -15.27
N VAL A 43 4.55 -0.75 -15.22
CA VAL A 43 4.73 -1.59 -16.40
C VAL A 43 3.50 -2.48 -16.47
N ASP A 44 2.82 -2.45 -17.62
CA ASP A 44 1.68 -3.31 -17.87
C ASP A 44 2.11 -4.79 -17.80
N ASP A 45 1.20 -5.65 -17.31
CA ASP A 45 1.38 -7.11 -17.22
C ASP A 45 2.56 -7.57 -16.34
N VAL A 46 2.91 -6.76 -15.34
CA VAL A 46 3.96 -7.08 -14.37
C VAL A 46 3.46 -6.88 -12.94
N PHE A 47 3.76 -7.84 -12.07
CA PHE A 47 3.55 -7.71 -10.63
C PHE A 47 4.77 -7.10 -9.98
N PHE A 48 4.61 -5.98 -9.29
CA PHE A 48 5.74 -5.30 -8.64
C PHE A 48 5.82 -5.67 -7.15
N ILE A 49 6.98 -6.16 -6.73
CA ILE A 49 7.32 -6.44 -5.34
C ILE A 49 8.23 -5.32 -4.83
N ASN A 50 7.67 -4.48 -3.98
CA ASN A 50 8.41 -3.39 -3.35
C ASN A 50 9.21 -3.92 -2.16
N LEU A 51 10.53 -3.83 -2.26
CA LEU A 51 11.44 -4.19 -1.18
C LEU A 51 12.04 -2.95 -0.55
N GLU A 52 11.93 -2.85 0.77
CA GLU A 52 12.61 -1.84 1.57
C GLU A 52 14.00 -2.34 1.97
N SER A 53 15.00 -1.49 1.78
CA SER A 53 16.39 -1.74 2.14
C SER A 53 16.86 -0.68 3.11
N PRO A 54 17.34 -1.04 4.32
CA PRO A 54 17.83 -0.09 5.31
C PRO A 54 18.96 0.80 4.78
N ARG A 55 19.77 0.27 3.85
CA ARG A 55 20.92 0.98 3.26
C ARG A 55 20.66 1.50 1.85
N PHE A 56 19.40 1.49 1.39
CA PHE A 56 19.03 1.85 0.02
C PHE A 56 19.81 1.07 -1.06
N ALA A 57 20.23 -0.15 -0.76
CA ALA A 57 21.03 -1.00 -1.63
C ALA A 57 20.20 -1.67 -2.75
N ILE A 58 18.88 -1.52 -2.72
CA ILE A 58 17.99 -2.04 -3.76
C ILE A 58 17.79 -0.98 -4.85
N SER A 59 17.94 -1.39 -6.10
CA SER A 59 17.76 -0.54 -7.29
C SER A 59 16.25 -0.31 -7.55
N ARG A 60 15.91 0.70 -8.37
CA ARG A 60 14.50 0.97 -8.74
C ARG A 60 13.83 -0.27 -9.35
N VAL A 61 14.54 -0.91 -10.27
CA VAL A 61 14.27 -2.25 -10.78
C VAL A 61 15.57 -3.03 -10.56
N HIS A 62 15.52 -4.10 -9.78
CA HIS A 62 16.69 -4.80 -9.30
C HIS A 62 16.78 -6.22 -9.88
N ALA A 63 15.67 -6.97 -9.83
CA ALA A 63 15.60 -8.30 -10.43
C ALA A 63 14.21 -8.57 -11.02
N GLU A 64 14.14 -9.57 -11.88
CA GLU A 64 12.91 -10.10 -12.44
C GLU A 64 12.79 -11.58 -12.10
N ILE A 65 11.65 -11.97 -11.52
CA ILE A 65 11.27 -13.37 -11.31
C ILE A 65 10.11 -13.70 -12.24
N VAL A 66 10.30 -14.70 -13.10
CA VAL A 66 9.26 -15.21 -13.99
C VAL A 66 8.78 -16.54 -13.45
N VAL A 67 7.48 -16.62 -13.17
CA VAL A 67 6.78 -17.86 -12.85
C VAL A 67 6.08 -18.33 -14.11
N ALA A 68 6.56 -19.40 -14.73
CA ALA A 68 5.98 -19.93 -15.95
C ALA A 68 4.65 -20.68 -15.66
N PRO A 69 3.77 -20.86 -16.66
CA PRO A 69 2.49 -21.56 -16.49
C PRO A 69 2.61 -23.02 -16.02
N ASN A 70 3.75 -23.66 -16.29
CA ASN A 70 4.06 -25.01 -15.81
C ASN A 70 4.60 -25.02 -14.37
N GLY A 71 4.72 -23.86 -13.74
CA GLY A 71 5.21 -23.67 -12.39
C GLY A 71 6.72 -23.54 -12.22
N ASP A 72 7.47 -23.54 -13.31
CA ASP A 72 8.91 -23.29 -13.26
C ASP A 72 9.18 -21.83 -12.90
N VAL A 73 10.12 -21.62 -11.97
CA VAL A 73 10.51 -20.28 -11.52
C VAL A 73 11.90 -19.95 -12.04
N TRP A 74 12.01 -18.78 -12.67
CA TRP A 74 13.27 -18.27 -13.21
C TRP A 74 13.57 -16.90 -12.62
N ILE A 75 14.84 -16.62 -12.33
CA ILE A 75 15.29 -15.29 -11.89
C ILE A 75 16.32 -14.71 -12.86
N SER A 76 16.29 -13.40 -13.04
CA SER A 76 17.34 -12.66 -13.74
C SER A 76 17.63 -11.34 -13.03
N ASP A 77 18.90 -10.93 -13.01
CA ASP A 77 19.29 -9.61 -12.53
C ASP A 77 18.92 -8.55 -13.57
N ALA A 78 18.25 -7.47 -13.16
CA ALA A 78 17.76 -6.42 -14.06
C ALA A 78 18.81 -5.32 -14.33
N ALA A 79 20.09 -5.71 -14.41
CA ALA A 79 21.24 -4.80 -14.43
C ALA A 79 21.25 -3.90 -13.19
N SER A 80 21.09 -4.53 -12.02
CA SER A 80 21.07 -3.81 -10.75
C SER A 80 22.45 -3.26 -10.39
N THR A 81 22.47 -2.16 -9.62
CA THR A 81 23.73 -1.48 -9.24
C THR A 81 24.59 -2.35 -8.32
N ASN A 82 23.96 -3.10 -7.42
CA ASN A 82 24.66 -3.92 -6.43
C ASN A 82 24.69 -5.41 -6.78
N GLY A 83 24.14 -5.78 -7.93
CA GLY A 83 23.99 -7.16 -8.36
C GLY A 83 22.97 -7.95 -7.53
N THR A 84 22.57 -9.09 -8.09
CA THR A 84 21.76 -10.10 -7.41
C THR A 84 22.63 -11.33 -7.16
N GLN A 85 22.57 -11.90 -5.95
CA GLN A 85 23.21 -13.18 -5.66
C GLN A 85 22.16 -14.26 -5.39
N MET A 86 22.47 -15.50 -5.76
CA MET A 86 21.60 -16.67 -5.59
C MET A 86 22.38 -17.82 -4.95
N ALA A 87 21.76 -18.49 -3.97
CA ALA A 87 22.27 -19.71 -3.36
C ALA A 87 21.17 -20.76 -3.28
N VAL A 88 21.36 -21.91 -3.92
CA VAL A 88 20.33 -22.97 -4.00
C VAL A 88 20.22 -23.77 -2.69
N ARG A 89 21.25 -23.72 -1.83
CA ARG A 89 21.35 -24.37 -0.50
C ARG A 89 22.26 -23.53 0.42
N ASP A 90 22.53 -24.00 1.63
CA ASP A 90 23.47 -23.39 2.61
C ASP A 90 24.96 -23.36 2.16
N GLY A 91 25.21 -23.14 0.88
CA GLY A 91 26.54 -23.11 0.26
C GLY A 91 26.87 -21.78 -0.38
N CYS A 92 27.88 -21.80 -1.25
CA CYS A 92 28.37 -20.63 -1.95
C CYS A 92 27.27 -19.95 -2.78
N ALA A 93 27.09 -18.65 -2.56
CA ALA A 93 26.26 -17.83 -3.42
C ALA A 93 26.99 -17.56 -4.74
N ILE A 94 26.22 -17.54 -5.84
CA ILE A 94 26.71 -17.11 -7.15
C ILE A 94 26.14 -15.72 -7.46
N ALA A 95 26.98 -14.84 -8.00
CA ALA A 95 26.52 -13.56 -8.55
C ALA A 95 25.85 -13.81 -9.91
N LEU A 96 24.63 -13.32 -10.08
CA LEU A 96 23.89 -13.45 -11.32
C LEU A 96 24.40 -12.45 -12.36
N ALA A 97 24.76 -12.92 -13.55
CA ALA A 97 25.01 -12.05 -14.68
C ALA A 97 23.72 -11.30 -15.08
N ALA A 98 23.84 -10.00 -15.38
CA ALA A 98 22.72 -9.16 -15.80
C ALA A 98 21.99 -9.74 -17.02
N LYS A 99 20.65 -9.72 -16.96
CA LYS A 99 19.72 -10.21 -18.01
C LYS A 99 19.87 -11.68 -18.39
N ARG A 100 20.61 -12.47 -17.61
CA ARG A 100 20.68 -13.92 -17.78
C ARG A 100 19.69 -14.58 -16.83
N SER A 101 18.90 -15.52 -17.35
CA SER A 101 17.93 -16.27 -16.55
C SER A 101 18.57 -17.49 -15.90
N TYR A 102 18.20 -17.73 -14.65
CA TYR A 102 18.63 -18.87 -13.83
C TYR A 102 17.40 -19.59 -13.31
N TYR A 103 17.43 -20.92 -13.35
CA TYR A 103 16.36 -21.75 -12.84
C TYR A 103 16.39 -21.81 -11.31
N CYS A 104 15.22 -21.70 -10.68
CA CYS A 104 15.06 -21.66 -9.22
C CYS A 104 14.19 -22.82 -8.75
N VAL A 105 14.54 -23.36 -7.58
CA VAL A 105 13.74 -24.37 -6.87
C VAL A 105 13.31 -23.86 -5.49
N SER A 106 12.33 -24.51 -4.87
CA SER A 106 11.96 -24.21 -3.48
C SER A 106 13.19 -24.29 -2.56
N GLY A 107 13.32 -23.33 -1.64
CA GLY A 107 14.47 -23.16 -0.76
C GLY A 107 15.61 -22.31 -1.34
N THR A 108 15.54 -21.88 -2.61
CA THR A 108 16.56 -21.00 -3.19
C THR A 108 16.59 -19.66 -2.45
N MET A 109 17.77 -19.28 -1.95
CA MET A 109 18.01 -17.99 -1.32
C MET A 109 18.46 -16.97 -2.35
N PHE A 110 17.92 -15.76 -2.25
CA PHE A 110 18.32 -14.59 -3.01
C PHE A 110 18.84 -13.51 -2.07
N LEU A 111 19.88 -12.81 -2.50
CA LEU A 111 20.38 -11.61 -1.86
C LEU A 111 20.27 -10.45 -2.86
N PHE A 112 19.38 -9.51 -2.56
CA PHE A 112 19.12 -8.31 -3.36
C PHE A 112 19.72 -7.09 -2.65
N GLY A 113 20.95 -6.72 -3.03
CA GLY A 113 21.73 -5.76 -2.24
C GLY A 113 21.99 -6.29 -0.83
N ASP A 114 21.26 -5.76 0.16
CA ASP A 114 21.33 -6.15 1.58
C ASP A 114 20.10 -6.92 2.08
N VAL A 115 19.13 -7.24 1.22
CA VAL A 115 17.90 -7.96 1.63
C VAL A 115 17.95 -9.43 1.21
N LYS A 116 17.84 -10.32 2.19
CA LYS A 116 17.83 -11.77 2.01
C LYS A 116 16.40 -12.33 1.95
N LEU A 117 16.06 -12.95 0.82
CA LEU A 117 14.77 -13.62 0.61
C LEU A 117 14.96 -15.10 0.30
N VAL A 118 13.98 -15.93 0.66
CA VAL A 118 13.94 -17.36 0.36
C VAL A 118 12.72 -17.66 -0.50
N LEU A 119 12.91 -18.32 -1.63
CA LEU A 119 11.81 -18.82 -2.46
C LEU A 119 11.16 -20.03 -1.79
N VAL A 120 9.86 -19.95 -1.53
CA VAL A 120 9.06 -21.07 -1.04
C VAL A 120 8.03 -21.41 -2.12
N ILE A 121 8.08 -22.65 -2.58
CA ILE A 121 7.12 -23.23 -3.51
C ILE A 121 6.33 -24.28 -2.76
N ASP A 122 5.03 -24.05 -2.54
CA ASP A 122 4.14 -24.99 -1.90
C ASP A 122 3.71 -26.08 -2.89
N SER A 123 4.43 -27.20 -2.86
CA SER A 123 4.18 -28.37 -3.71
C SER A 123 2.79 -29.00 -3.50
N ILE A 124 2.15 -28.79 -2.34
CA ILE A 124 0.82 -29.36 -2.05
C ILE A 124 -0.24 -28.67 -2.91
N ALA A 125 -0.08 -27.35 -3.12
CA ALA A 125 -0.96 -26.57 -3.97
C ALA A 125 -0.74 -26.79 -5.48
N LEU A 126 0.44 -27.30 -5.87
CA LEU A 126 0.80 -27.58 -7.27
C LEU A 126 0.43 -28.97 -7.75
N SER A 127 -0.05 -29.85 -6.87
CA SER A 127 -0.60 -31.14 -7.29
C SER A 127 -1.83 -30.84 -8.13
N PRO A 128 -1.83 -31.09 -9.45
CA PRO A 128 -3.05 -30.95 -10.23
C PRO A 128 -4.07 -31.83 -9.51
N GLN A 129 -5.23 -31.26 -9.15
CA GLN A 129 -6.37 -32.09 -8.84
C GLN A 129 -6.59 -32.96 -10.08
N GLN A 130 -6.01 -34.16 -10.06
CA GLN A 130 -6.42 -35.23 -10.94
C GLN A 130 -7.89 -35.40 -10.57
N SER A 131 -8.73 -34.79 -11.39
CA SER A 131 -10.15 -35.04 -11.36
C SER A 131 -10.27 -36.55 -11.50
N SER A 132 -10.59 -37.20 -10.40
CA SER A 132 -10.99 -38.60 -10.37
C SER A 132 -12.31 -38.65 -11.14
N GLY A 133 -12.21 -38.65 -12.46
CA GLY A 133 -13.32 -39.00 -13.32
C GLY A 133 -13.79 -40.40 -12.91
N PRO A 134 -15.11 -40.64 -12.85
CA PRO A 134 -15.63 -41.95 -12.48
C PRO A 134 -15.04 -43.00 -13.43
N SER A 135 -14.32 -43.97 -12.86
CA SER A 135 -13.77 -45.09 -13.61
C SER A 135 -14.88 -45.75 -14.43
N PRO A 136 -14.74 -45.93 -15.75
CA PRO A 136 -15.67 -46.74 -16.50
C PRO A 136 -15.54 -48.19 -16.00
N LEU A 137 -16.67 -48.75 -15.58
CA LEU A 137 -16.84 -50.15 -15.19
C LEU A 137 -16.16 -51.07 -16.21
N HIS A 138 -15.03 -51.67 -15.82
CA HIS A 138 -14.42 -52.77 -16.56
C HIS A 138 -15.29 -54.03 -16.39
N GLY A 139 -15.85 -54.50 -17.49
CA GLY A 139 -16.45 -55.84 -17.59
C GLY A 139 -15.40 -56.96 -17.49
N PRO A 140 -15.83 -58.20 -17.22
CA PRO A 140 -14.94 -59.31 -16.92
C PRO A 140 -14.34 -59.89 -18.21
N PHE A 141 -13.01 -59.99 -18.28
CA PHE A 141 -12.33 -60.88 -19.23
C PHE A 141 -11.58 -61.99 -18.49
N PRO A 142 -11.55 -63.22 -19.03
CA PRO A 142 -11.03 -64.38 -18.35
C PRO A 142 -9.53 -64.57 -18.58
N ASN A 143 -8.86 -65.03 -17.52
CA ASN A 143 -7.71 -65.94 -17.46
C ASN A 143 -6.65 -65.89 -18.59
N ARG A 144 -5.46 -65.37 -18.25
CA ARG A 144 -4.20 -65.75 -18.90
C ARG A 144 -3.08 -65.96 -17.85
N PRO A 145 -2.29 -67.05 -17.92
CA PRO A 145 -1.29 -67.38 -16.91
C PRO A 145 0.04 -66.61 -17.09
N PRO A 146 0.92 -66.60 -16.07
CA PRO A 146 2.11 -65.76 -16.04
C PRO A 146 3.27 -66.40 -16.81
N SER A 147 4.13 -65.56 -17.40
CA SER A 147 5.46 -65.96 -17.84
C SER A 147 6.53 -65.08 -17.17
N PRO A 148 7.67 -65.63 -16.75
CA PRO A 148 8.70 -64.90 -16.01
C PRO A 148 9.77 -64.35 -16.96
N ARG A 149 10.21 -63.10 -16.78
CA ARG A 149 11.45 -62.59 -17.37
C ARG A 149 12.19 -61.64 -16.42
N THR A 150 13.19 -62.23 -15.77
CA THR A 150 14.61 -61.82 -15.66
C THR A 150 15.01 -60.35 -15.71
N LEU A 151 15.78 -59.98 -14.66
CA LEU A 151 16.81 -58.94 -14.62
C LEU A 151 17.72 -58.94 -15.85
N SER A 152 17.96 -57.75 -16.43
CA SER A 152 19.28 -57.13 -16.61
C SER A 152 19.13 -55.82 -17.41
N ASP A 153 20.16 -54.97 -17.34
CA ASP A 153 20.48 -53.89 -18.27
C ASP A 153 20.14 -52.46 -17.86
N ILE A 154 20.95 -52.00 -16.90
CA ILE A 154 21.39 -50.61 -16.76
C ILE A 154 22.48 -50.34 -17.83
N PRO A 155 22.49 -49.15 -18.46
CA PRO A 155 23.77 -48.54 -18.83
C PRO A 155 23.94 -47.17 -18.17
N VAL A 156 25.00 -47.10 -17.36
CA VAL A 156 25.68 -45.89 -16.90
C VAL A 156 26.57 -45.41 -18.04
N CYS A 157 26.44 -44.16 -18.47
CA CYS A 157 27.46 -43.49 -19.27
C CYS A 157 27.78 -42.11 -18.69
N PHE A 158 28.95 -42.04 -18.06
CA PHE A 158 29.74 -40.84 -17.81
C PHE A 158 30.24 -40.25 -19.14
N VAL A 159 30.19 -38.93 -19.30
CA VAL A 159 31.12 -38.20 -20.19
C VAL A 159 31.60 -36.93 -19.49
N THR A 160 32.81 -37.02 -18.95
CA THR A 160 33.67 -35.87 -18.66
C THR A 160 34.31 -35.37 -19.96
N ARG A 161 34.26 -34.07 -20.23
CA ARG A 161 35.17 -33.42 -21.19
C ARG A 161 35.93 -32.30 -20.48
N ALA A 162 37.21 -32.57 -20.28
CA ALA A 162 38.24 -31.60 -19.94
C ALA A 162 38.55 -30.74 -21.18
N TRP A 163 38.77 -29.44 -20.97
CA TRP A 163 39.63 -28.63 -21.83
C TRP A 163 40.65 -27.88 -20.96
N SER A 164 41.91 -28.07 -21.34
CA SER A 164 43.12 -27.48 -20.81
C SER A 164 43.78 -26.72 -21.95
N THR A 165 44.04 -25.43 -21.74
CA THR A 165 45.17 -24.64 -22.27
C THR A 165 45.28 -23.41 -21.34
N SER A 166 46.25 -23.37 -20.44
CA SER A 166 47.65 -22.94 -20.58
C SER A 166 47.87 -21.42 -20.64
N ARG A 167 48.36 -20.92 -19.49
CA ARG A 167 49.38 -19.86 -19.24
C ARG A 167 49.25 -18.49 -19.92
N ARG A 168 49.09 -17.47 -19.07
CA ARG A 168 50.15 -16.46 -18.86
C ARG A 168 50.10 -15.92 -17.43
N SER A 169 51.19 -16.18 -16.73
CA SER A 169 51.56 -15.62 -15.43
C SER A 169 52.22 -14.27 -15.65
N ASP A 170 51.80 -13.26 -14.88
CA ASP A 170 52.69 -12.21 -14.39
C ASP A 170 52.34 -11.98 -12.92
N ALA A 171 53.32 -12.30 -12.09
CA ALA A 171 53.35 -12.05 -10.66
C ALA A 171 53.92 -10.65 -10.44
N LEU A 172 53.27 -9.86 -9.59
CA LEU A 172 53.98 -8.84 -8.80
C LEU A 172 53.57 -9.02 -7.34
N GLU A 173 54.60 -9.31 -6.57
CA GLU A 173 54.67 -9.39 -5.12
C GLU A 173 54.31 -8.04 -4.49
N GLY A 174 53.76 -8.10 -3.27
CA GLY A 174 53.44 -6.94 -2.46
C GLY A 174 53.03 -7.38 -1.06
N ASP A 175 54.01 -7.84 -0.30
CA ASP A 175 53.94 -8.21 1.12
C ASP A 175 53.57 -7.03 2.04
N SER A 176 53.06 -7.40 3.22
CA SER A 176 53.08 -6.68 4.52
C SER A 176 52.10 -5.49 4.66
N TYR A 177 51.32 -5.33 5.75
CA TYR A 177 51.72 -5.31 7.15
C TYR A 177 50.57 -5.65 8.13
N PHE A 178 50.99 -6.26 9.25
CA PHE A 178 50.44 -6.25 10.61
C PHE A 178 49.54 -5.06 11.00
N ALA A 179 48.44 -5.34 11.71
CA ALA A 179 48.32 -5.05 13.15
C ALA A 179 46.89 -5.34 13.67
N GLN A 180 46.77 -6.31 14.58
CA GLN A 180 45.74 -6.27 15.64
C GLN A 180 46.18 -5.25 16.72
N PRO A 181 45.24 -4.84 17.59
CA PRO A 181 45.46 -5.21 18.98
C PRO A 181 44.21 -5.74 19.70
N GLU A 182 44.50 -6.66 20.62
CA GLU A 182 43.63 -7.16 21.67
C GLU A 182 43.50 -6.18 22.85
N SER A 183 42.47 -6.45 23.67
CA SER A 183 42.42 -6.28 25.13
C SER A 183 42.25 -4.82 25.65
N SER A 184 41.46 -4.48 26.66
CA SER A 184 41.06 -5.16 27.91
C SER A 184 39.82 -4.47 28.54
N PRO A 185 39.14 -5.09 29.52
CA PRO A 185 37.95 -4.56 30.19
C PRO A 185 38.30 -3.68 31.41
N VAL A 186 37.43 -2.71 31.72
CA VAL A 186 37.49 -1.93 32.98
C VAL A 186 36.37 -2.40 33.91
N LEU A 187 36.78 -3.08 34.98
CA LEU A 187 36.09 -3.16 36.27
C LEU A 187 36.69 -2.07 37.17
N ILE A 188 35.87 -1.41 38.00
CA ILE A 188 36.11 -1.09 39.43
C ILE A 188 34.89 -0.33 40.00
N ASN A 189 34.34 -0.91 41.08
CA ASN A 189 33.74 -0.35 42.31
C ASN A 189 33.23 1.11 42.30
N GLY A 190 32.05 1.45 42.82
CA GLY A 190 31.37 0.95 44.02
C GLY A 190 31.23 2.12 45.01
N ALA A 191 30.00 2.50 45.37
CA ALA A 191 29.68 3.24 46.60
C ALA A 191 28.16 3.38 46.75
N GLN A 192 27.58 2.65 47.71
CA GLN A 192 26.40 3.11 48.45
C GLN A 192 26.83 4.20 49.43
N PRO A 193 25.89 5.02 49.91
CA PRO A 193 25.55 4.86 51.33
C PRO A 193 24.05 4.83 51.62
N SER A 194 23.79 4.14 52.71
CA SER A 194 22.55 3.94 53.45
C SER A 194 22.07 5.19 54.22
N SER A 195 20.92 5.00 54.88
CA SER A 195 20.31 5.79 55.99
C SER A 195 19.41 6.94 55.50
N SER A 196 18.18 7.15 55.95
CA SER A 196 17.56 6.84 57.25
C SER A 196 16.03 6.91 57.16
N ALA A 197 15.36 6.08 57.93
CA ALA A 197 13.92 6.16 58.24
C ALA A 197 13.57 7.46 59.00
N THR A 198 12.26 7.82 59.07
CA THR A 198 11.50 8.12 60.32
C THR A 198 10.15 8.86 60.07
N MET A 199 9.09 8.29 60.69
CA MET A 199 7.79 8.86 61.16
C MET A 199 6.70 9.26 60.14
N ILE A 200 5.51 8.62 60.12
CA ILE A 200 4.38 8.63 61.08
C ILE A 200 3.80 10.03 61.31
N GLY A 201 2.54 10.24 60.89
CA GLY A 201 1.70 11.33 61.40
C GLY A 201 0.60 11.82 60.45
N ALA A 202 -0.53 11.10 60.38
CA ALA A 202 -1.84 11.75 60.22
C ALA A 202 -2.24 12.34 61.60
N PRO A 203 -3.06 13.40 61.74
CA PRO A 203 -4.50 13.26 61.47
C PRO A 203 -5.31 14.54 61.09
N THR A 204 -6.54 14.28 60.60
CA THR A 204 -7.84 14.97 60.87
C THR A 204 -8.13 16.44 60.52
N ALA A 205 -9.26 16.58 59.80
CA ALA A 205 -10.46 17.39 60.12
C ALA A 205 -10.60 18.85 59.62
N SER A 206 -11.64 18.99 58.77
CA SER A 206 -12.82 19.85 58.95
C SER A 206 -12.72 21.39 58.96
N ARG A 207 -13.33 22.02 57.94
CA ARG A 207 -14.13 23.28 57.93
C ARG A 207 -14.29 23.71 56.47
N GLU A 208 -15.45 23.70 55.81
CA GLU A 208 -16.75 24.32 56.10
C GLU A 208 -16.66 25.81 56.45
N HIS A 209 -16.84 26.68 55.45
CA HIS A 209 -17.58 27.94 55.59
C HIS A 209 -18.18 28.38 54.24
N GLN A 210 -19.52 28.37 54.23
CA GLN A 210 -20.39 29.22 53.41
C GLN A 210 -20.11 30.71 53.69
N ARG A 211 -20.29 31.56 52.68
CA ARG A 211 -21.09 32.81 52.71
C ARG A 211 -20.88 33.62 51.42
N THR A 212 -21.91 33.67 50.57
CA THR A 212 -22.83 34.81 50.33
C THR A 212 -22.38 35.73 49.20
N SER A 213 -23.18 35.70 48.14
CA SER A 213 -23.39 36.80 47.18
C SER A 213 -23.77 38.11 47.88
N PRO A 214 -23.64 39.25 47.19
CA PRO A 214 -24.86 39.89 46.72
C PRO A 214 -24.77 40.51 45.32
N GLU A 215 -25.95 40.99 44.92
CA GLU A 215 -26.45 41.37 43.60
C GLU A 215 -25.90 42.68 43.00
N SER A 216 -26.08 42.75 41.68
CA SER A 216 -26.51 43.89 40.85
C SER A 216 -25.76 45.23 40.93
N SER A 217 -25.34 45.75 39.78
CA SER A 217 -26.17 46.69 38.99
C SER A 217 -25.43 47.31 37.78
N HIS A 218 -26.15 47.33 36.66
CA HIS A 218 -26.31 48.39 35.64
C HIS A 218 -25.14 49.18 35.02
N LEU A 219 -25.18 49.19 33.66
CA LEU A 219 -24.82 50.26 32.70
C LEU A 219 -23.31 50.60 32.63
N SER A 220 -22.67 50.84 31.48
CA SER A 220 -23.06 51.66 30.33
C SER A 220 -22.10 51.47 29.14
N ILE A 221 -22.65 51.72 27.94
CA ILE A 221 -21.98 51.92 26.65
C ILE A 221 -20.97 53.09 26.71
N ALA A 222 -19.77 52.92 26.11
CA ALA A 222 -19.07 53.97 25.34
C ALA A 222 -17.82 53.44 24.60
N HIS A 223 -17.84 53.57 23.27
CA HIS A 223 -16.79 54.11 22.38
C HIS A 223 -15.37 54.37 22.95
N ARG A 224 -14.32 53.97 22.21
CA ARG A 224 -13.39 54.84 21.42
C ARG A 224 -11.90 54.41 21.42
N GLN A 225 -11.27 54.56 20.24
CA GLN A 225 -9.84 54.75 19.92
C GLN A 225 -8.89 53.56 20.10
N VAL A 226 -8.27 52.97 19.07
CA VAL A 226 -7.32 53.53 18.06
C VAL A 226 -6.27 54.43 18.70
N PHE A 227 -5.13 53.83 19.02
CA PHE A 227 -3.88 54.55 19.23
C PHE A 227 -2.83 53.97 18.27
N GLU A 228 -2.52 54.77 17.25
CA GLU A 228 -1.21 54.82 16.62
C GLU A 228 -0.18 55.22 17.68
N ASN A 229 1.01 54.62 17.64
CA ASN A 229 2.21 55.26 18.16
C ASN A 229 3.39 54.91 17.25
N ALA A 230 3.80 55.93 16.50
CA ALA A 230 5.11 56.03 15.89
C ALA A 230 6.15 56.37 16.96
N HIS A 231 7.33 55.78 16.87
CA HIS A 231 8.54 56.41 17.38
C HIS A 231 9.72 56.03 16.49
N GLU A 232 10.24 57.05 15.81
CA GLU A 232 11.54 57.10 15.17
C GLU A 232 12.65 57.01 16.22
N SER A 233 13.73 56.30 15.91
CA SER A 233 15.10 56.74 16.20
C SER A 233 16.10 55.88 15.41
N GLU A 234 17.18 56.54 15.02
CA GLU A 234 18.10 56.27 13.92
C GLU A 234 19.22 55.27 14.26
N GLY A 235 19.83 54.73 13.19
CA GLY A 235 21.28 54.78 13.01
C GLY A 235 22.11 53.56 13.42
N SER A 236 22.54 52.76 12.43
CA SER A 236 23.95 52.33 12.27
C SER A 236 24.14 51.47 11.00
N GLU A 237 25.38 51.49 10.53
CA GLU A 237 25.88 51.27 9.16
C GLU A 237 25.99 49.80 8.67
N LEU A 238 25.90 49.65 7.33
CA LEU A 238 26.59 48.75 6.34
C LEU A 238 27.33 47.46 6.80
N PRO A 239 27.54 46.41 5.94
CA PRO A 239 27.63 46.48 4.46
C PRO A 239 26.93 45.36 3.64
N GLN A 240 26.80 45.63 2.33
CA GLN A 240 26.28 44.78 1.26
C GLN A 240 27.13 43.52 0.96
N PRO A 241 26.55 42.48 0.31
CA PRO A 241 27.30 41.57 -0.52
C PRO A 241 27.00 41.73 -2.03
N HIS A 242 28.11 41.70 -2.76
CA HIS A 242 28.32 41.77 -4.20
C HIS A 242 27.46 40.83 -5.05
N SER A 243 26.86 41.36 -6.11
CA SER A 243 26.41 40.57 -7.27
C SER A 243 27.59 40.40 -8.24
N LYS A 244 27.84 39.15 -8.66
CA LYS A 244 28.82 38.84 -9.71
C LYS A 244 28.10 38.55 -11.02
N HIS A 245 28.72 39.12 -12.04
CA HIS A 245 28.32 39.25 -13.42
C HIS A 245 29.12 38.24 -14.25
N MET A 246 28.46 37.37 -15.01
CA MET A 246 29.00 36.63 -16.18
C MET A 246 27.80 36.47 -17.13
N LYS A 247 27.68 37.20 -18.24
CA LYS A 247 28.52 37.33 -19.45
C LYS A 247 28.66 36.00 -20.21
N CYS A 248 27.66 35.69 -21.04
CA CYS A 248 27.79 34.87 -22.25
C CYS A 248 27.09 35.62 -23.38
N GLY A 249 27.81 35.82 -24.48
CA GLY A 249 27.33 36.51 -25.68
C GLY A 249 26.71 35.56 -26.70
N ALA A 250 26.00 36.18 -27.66
CA ALA A 250 26.17 36.10 -29.12
C ALA A 250 26.51 34.73 -29.73
N ASP A 251 25.98 34.28 -30.88
CA ASP A 251 25.04 34.75 -31.89
C ASP A 251 24.77 33.49 -32.74
N ALA A 252 23.57 33.32 -33.31
CA ALA A 252 23.39 32.71 -34.64
C ALA A 252 21.91 32.74 -35.02
N ASP A 253 21.71 33.36 -36.17
CA ASP A 253 20.49 33.51 -36.94
C ASP A 253 19.79 32.17 -37.25
N ASP A 254 18.46 32.20 -37.36
CA ASP A 254 17.85 31.84 -38.64
C ASP A 254 16.41 32.35 -38.72
N ASP A 255 16.22 33.19 -39.74
CA ASP A 255 14.96 33.61 -40.31
C ASP A 255 14.11 32.40 -40.74
N ILE A 256 12.78 32.56 -40.75
CA ILE A 256 11.94 32.45 -41.96
C ILE A 256 10.44 32.47 -41.60
N ALA A 257 9.84 33.58 -42.03
CA ALA A 257 8.53 33.75 -42.64
C ALA A 257 7.25 33.20 -41.97
N GLN A 258 6.46 34.19 -41.56
CA GLN A 258 5.00 34.24 -41.62
C GLN A 258 4.45 33.79 -42.98
N ALA A 259 3.33 33.07 -42.98
CA ALA A 259 2.28 33.24 -43.99
C ALA A 259 0.91 32.80 -43.45
N THR A 260 -0.04 33.70 -43.61
CA THR A 260 -1.48 33.63 -43.38
C THR A 260 -2.20 32.83 -44.48
N VAL A 261 -3.51 32.59 -44.25
CA VAL A 261 -4.64 32.54 -45.22
C VAL A 261 -5.45 31.23 -45.29
N ALA A 262 -6.65 31.31 -44.70
CA ALA A 262 -8.00 30.98 -45.18
C ALA A 262 -8.43 29.59 -45.73
N CYS A 263 -9.59 29.16 -45.20
CA CYS A 263 -10.77 28.54 -45.83
C CYS A 263 -10.62 27.76 -47.15
N SER A 264 -11.06 26.49 -47.17
CA SER A 264 -12.32 26.05 -47.83
C SER A 264 -12.40 24.53 -48.11
N ARG A 265 -13.61 23.98 -47.87
CA ARG A 265 -14.40 23.02 -48.68
C ARG A 265 -13.89 21.59 -49.00
N LYS A 266 -14.75 20.64 -48.59
CA LYS A 266 -15.36 19.50 -49.33
C LYS A 266 -14.51 18.71 -50.33
N HIS A 267 -14.44 17.38 -50.12
CA HIS A 267 -14.69 16.27 -51.08
C HIS A 267 -14.80 14.98 -50.23
N SER A 268 -15.83 14.13 -50.28
CA SER A 268 -16.45 13.36 -51.37
C SER A 268 -15.70 12.06 -51.73
N ARG A 269 -16.36 10.93 -51.42
CA ARG A 269 -16.38 9.60 -52.10
C ARG A 269 -15.16 8.67 -52.07
N ASN A 270 -15.37 7.47 -51.52
CA ASN A 270 -15.50 6.16 -52.22
C ASN A 270 -15.68 5.09 -51.12
N ASP A 271 -16.73 4.27 -51.08
CA ASP A 271 -17.23 3.23 -52.02
C ASP A 271 -16.33 1.99 -52.15
N GLY A 272 -16.94 0.85 -51.80
CA GLY A 272 -16.55 -0.52 -52.16
C GLY A 272 -16.29 -1.43 -50.95
N ASP A 273 -16.79 -2.66 -50.83
CA ASP A 273 -17.92 -3.41 -51.37
C ASP A 273 -17.95 -4.73 -50.53
N ASP A 274 -19.13 -5.31 -50.40
CA ASP A 274 -19.43 -6.75 -50.23
C ASP A 274 -18.79 -7.59 -49.12
N GLU A 275 -19.63 -8.09 -48.20
CA GLU A 275 -19.87 -9.54 -48.06
C GLU A 275 -21.18 -9.77 -47.29
N ALA A 276 -22.08 -10.51 -47.93
CA ALA A 276 -23.44 -10.74 -47.49
C ALA A 276 -23.53 -11.98 -46.59
N PHE A 277 -23.97 -11.80 -45.35
CA PHE A 277 -24.49 -12.91 -44.53
C PHE A 277 -25.95 -12.63 -44.14
N SER A 278 -26.84 -13.31 -44.87
CA SER A 278 -28.27 -13.37 -44.61
C SER A 278 -28.56 -14.18 -43.34
N LEU A 279 -29.23 -13.55 -42.38
CA LEU A 279 -29.83 -14.22 -41.22
C LEU A 279 -31.35 -14.35 -41.38
N PRO A 280 -31.95 -15.45 -40.86
CA PRO A 280 -33.35 -15.76 -41.11
C PRO A 280 -34.28 -14.86 -40.29
N ARG A 281 -35.23 -14.24 -41.02
CA ARG A 281 -36.47 -13.65 -40.50
C ARG A 281 -37.23 -14.71 -39.69
N LYS A 282 -37.32 -14.54 -38.37
CA LYS A 282 -38.29 -15.25 -37.53
C LYS A 282 -39.34 -14.29 -36.99
N ALA A 283 -40.56 -14.79 -37.07
CA ALA A 283 -41.81 -14.09 -37.03
C ALA A 283 -42.19 -13.56 -35.64
N ASN A 284 -42.99 -12.51 -35.70
CA ASN A 284 -43.85 -11.96 -34.67
C ASN A 284 -44.41 -13.01 -33.70
N ARG A 285 -44.17 -12.80 -32.41
CA ARG A 285 -45.12 -13.20 -31.38
C ARG A 285 -45.23 -12.08 -30.34
N SER A 286 -46.32 -11.34 -30.49
CA SER A 286 -46.87 -10.41 -29.51
C SER A 286 -47.41 -11.22 -28.32
N GLU A 287 -46.78 -11.08 -27.15
CA GLU A 287 -47.44 -11.29 -25.86
C GLU A 287 -47.01 -10.15 -24.93
N ASN A 288 -47.96 -9.23 -24.72
CA ASN A 288 -47.87 -8.09 -23.83
C ASN A 288 -47.71 -8.55 -22.37
N GLY A 289 -46.48 -8.49 -21.87
CA GLY A 289 -46.18 -8.51 -20.45
C GLY A 289 -45.27 -7.33 -20.14
N THR A 290 -45.85 -6.12 -20.03
CA THR A 290 -45.13 -4.90 -19.64
C THR A 290 -44.67 -5.03 -18.19
N LEU A 291 -43.58 -5.76 -17.97
CA LEU A 291 -42.74 -5.61 -16.80
C LEU A 291 -42.03 -4.27 -16.99
N THR A 292 -42.65 -3.20 -16.49
CA THR A 292 -41.93 -1.98 -16.16
C THR A 292 -40.85 -2.37 -15.16
N CYS A 293 -39.66 -2.70 -15.67
CA CYS A 293 -38.44 -2.66 -14.88
C CYS A 293 -38.33 -1.21 -14.42
N ILE A 294 -38.85 -0.95 -13.21
CA ILE A 294 -38.60 0.27 -12.46
C ILE A 294 -37.10 0.21 -12.17
N SER A 295 -36.30 0.66 -13.13
CA SER A 295 -34.88 0.88 -12.97
C SER A 295 -34.78 2.06 -12.01
N ALA A 296 -34.83 1.75 -10.71
CA ALA A 296 -34.64 2.73 -9.66
C ALA A 296 -33.35 3.49 -9.98
N THR A 297 -33.48 4.75 -10.34
CA THR A 297 -32.35 5.61 -10.68
C THR A 297 -31.53 5.79 -9.42
N VAL A 298 -30.46 5.01 -9.26
CA VAL A 298 -29.51 5.16 -8.17
C VAL A 298 -28.90 6.55 -8.28
N ALA A 299 -28.96 7.32 -7.19
CA ALA A 299 -28.37 8.65 -7.14
C ALA A 299 -26.86 8.57 -7.44
N PRO A 300 -26.28 9.54 -8.17
CA PRO A 300 -24.85 9.58 -8.42
C PRO A 300 -24.11 9.69 -7.07
N MET A 301 -23.03 8.93 -6.93
CA MET A 301 -22.22 8.90 -5.70
C MET A 301 -20.74 9.15 -6.01
N THR A 302 -20.03 9.76 -5.06
CA THR A 302 -18.58 9.95 -5.11
C THR A 302 -17.89 8.87 -4.27
N VAL A 303 -17.02 8.09 -4.91
CA VAL A 303 -16.38 6.91 -4.33
C VAL A 303 -14.88 7.13 -4.21
N CYS A 304 -14.30 6.74 -3.07
CA CYS A 304 -12.85 6.57 -2.93
C CYS A 304 -12.50 5.08 -2.84
N PHE A 305 -11.37 4.67 -3.41
CA PHE A 305 -10.87 3.30 -3.32
C PHE A 305 -9.63 3.21 -2.42
N SER A 306 -9.53 2.14 -1.64
CA SER A 306 -8.36 1.82 -0.81
C SER A 306 -8.01 0.33 -0.86
N GLY A 307 -6.72 0.02 -1.06
CA GLY A 307 -6.18 -1.34 -1.02
C GLY A 307 -6.38 -2.19 -2.28
N PHE A 308 -6.82 -1.61 -3.39
CA PHE A 308 -7.00 -2.32 -4.66
C PHE A 308 -5.76 -2.27 -5.54
N GLY A 309 -5.53 -3.35 -6.29
CA GLY A 309 -4.61 -3.36 -7.44
C GLY A 309 -5.11 -2.45 -8.58
N SER A 310 -4.21 -2.08 -9.50
CA SER A 310 -4.52 -1.21 -10.65
C SER A 310 -5.67 -1.75 -11.52
N ASN A 311 -5.65 -3.04 -11.82
CA ASN A 311 -6.65 -3.70 -12.66
C ASN A 311 -8.03 -3.74 -12.01
N GLU A 312 -8.11 -4.14 -10.74
CA GLU A 312 -9.37 -4.17 -9.97
C GLU A 312 -9.93 -2.76 -9.81
N LYS A 313 -9.08 -1.79 -9.43
CA LYS A 313 -9.48 -0.38 -9.32
C LYS A 313 -10.05 0.13 -10.64
N ARG A 314 -9.46 -0.23 -11.78
CA ARG A 314 -9.96 0.15 -13.11
C ARG A 314 -11.34 -0.47 -13.38
N ALA A 315 -11.54 -1.74 -13.07
CA ALA A 315 -12.84 -2.41 -13.23
C ALA A 315 -13.93 -1.73 -12.38
N PHE A 316 -13.69 -1.48 -11.10
CA PHE A 316 -14.66 -0.79 -10.25
C PHE A 316 -14.86 0.69 -10.64
N THR A 317 -13.82 1.35 -11.16
CA THR A 317 -13.95 2.71 -11.70
C THR A 317 -14.92 2.75 -12.88
N ILE A 318 -14.87 1.77 -13.78
CA ILE A 318 -15.82 1.64 -14.90
C ILE A 318 -17.23 1.44 -14.35
N LEU A 319 -17.40 0.60 -13.33
CA LEU A 319 -18.70 0.34 -12.68
C LEU A 319 -19.29 1.57 -11.97
N VAL A 320 -18.46 2.37 -11.29
CA VAL A 320 -18.91 3.64 -10.67
C VAL A 320 -19.33 4.64 -11.75
N LYS A 321 -18.54 4.77 -12.82
CA LYS A 321 -18.83 5.69 -13.94
C LYS A 321 -20.08 5.30 -14.71
N SER A 322 -20.35 4.01 -14.91
CA SER A 322 -21.58 3.55 -15.60
C SER A 322 -22.85 3.93 -14.84
N ARG A 323 -22.73 4.16 -13.52
CA ARG A 323 -23.80 4.64 -12.64
C ARG A 323 -23.80 6.15 -12.42
N LYS A 324 -23.11 6.90 -13.28
CA LYS A 324 -22.95 8.36 -13.20
C LYS A 324 -22.28 8.81 -11.89
N GLY A 325 -21.56 7.92 -11.20
CA GLY A 325 -20.76 8.26 -10.04
C GLY A 325 -19.42 8.89 -10.42
N ARG A 326 -18.72 9.42 -9.41
CA ARG A 326 -17.39 10.01 -9.53
C ARG A 326 -16.40 9.22 -8.69
N VAL A 327 -15.19 9.02 -9.18
CA VAL A 327 -14.10 8.40 -8.41
C VAL A 327 -13.13 9.49 -7.98
N VAL A 328 -12.77 9.49 -6.70
CA VAL A 328 -11.84 10.45 -6.09
C VAL A 328 -10.70 9.69 -5.42
N ASP A 329 -9.48 10.16 -5.62
CA ASP A 329 -8.29 9.51 -5.05
C ASP A 329 -7.97 9.98 -3.63
N ASN A 330 -8.35 11.21 -3.27
CA ASN A 330 -8.09 11.79 -1.96
C ASN A 330 -9.31 11.67 -1.03
N MET A 331 -9.12 11.04 0.13
CA MET A 331 -10.20 10.88 1.12
C MET A 331 -10.51 12.19 1.86
N SER A 332 -9.61 13.18 1.77
CA SER A 332 -9.75 14.46 2.47
C SER A 332 -10.71 15.42 1.76
N ASP A 333 -11.13 15.11 0.54
CA ASP A 333 -12.09 15.88 -0.22
C ASP A 333 -13.48 15.83 0.46
N GLU A 334 -14.12 16.99 0.61
CA GLU A 334 -15.37 17.15 1.39
C GLU A 334 -16.57 16.35 0.85
N ASN A 335 -16.48 15.85 -0.38
CA ASN A 335 -17.60 15.27 -1.11
C ASN A 335 -17.47 13.76 -1.33
N VAL A 336 -16.73 13.02 -0.50
CA VAL A 336 -16.65 11.55 -0.61
C VAL A 336 -17.83 10.91 0.13
N ASP A 337 -18.71 10.24 -0.62
CA ASP A 337 -19.92 9.60 -0.08
C ASP A 337 -19.62 8.23 0.55
N VAL A 338 -18.65 7.49 0.00
CA VAL A 338 -18.31 6.14 0.44
C VAL A 338 -16.84 5.80 0.15
N LEU A 339 -16.20 5.10 1.08
CA LEU A 339 -14.90 4.44 0.88
C LEU A 339 -15.13 2.97 0.57
N VAL A 340 -14.71 2.52 -0.60
CA VAL A 340 -14.68 1.10 -0.98
C VAL A 340 -13.31 0.55 -0.66
N VAL A 341 -13.25 -0.57 0.06
CA VAL A 341 -12.02 -1.24 0.50
C VAL A 341 -11.91 -2.63 -0.11
N CYS A 342 -10.67 -3.09 -0.32
CA CYS A 342 -10.40 -4.48 -0.69
C CYS A 342 -10.95 -5.47 0.36
N ASP A 343 -11.16 -6.72 -0.05
CA ASP A 343 -11.57 -7.82 0.83
C ASP A 343 -10.53 -8.95 0.76
N PRO A 344 -9.78 -9.24 1.85
CA PRO A 344 -9.94 -8.69 3.20
C PRO A 344 -9.46 -7.23 3.32
N PRO A 345 -10.06 -6.42 4.21
CA PRO A 345 -9.65 -5.02 4.38
C PRO A 345 -8.34 -4.90 5.14
N THR A 346 -7.56 -3.89 4.76
CA THR A 346 -6.31 -3.52 5.42
C THR A 346 -6.42 -2.16 6.11
N ARG A 347 -5.69 -1.97 7.22
CA ARG A 347 -5.64 -0.69 7.94
C ARG A 347 -4.78 0.30 7.16
N THR A 348 -5.39 1.10 6.30
CA THR A 348 -4.72 2.16 5.53
C THR A 348 -5.04 3.55 6.10
N PRO A 349 -4.25 4.59 5.76
CA PRO A 349 -4.60 5.97 6.11
C PRO A 349 -5.99 6.38 5.63
N LYS A 350 -6.41 5.97 4.43
CA LYS A 350 -7.77 6.25 3.90
C LYS A 350 -8.86 5.62 4.76
N PHE A 351 -8.64 4.38 5.22
CA PHE A 351 -9.56 3.69 6.13
C PHE A 351 -9.75 4.47 7.42
N LEU A 352 -8.66 4.92 8.04
CA LEU A 352 -8.68 5.68 9.29
C LEU A 352 -9.33 7.05 9.12
N ILE A 353 -9.08 7.74 8.00
CA ILE A 353 -9.72 9.01 7.67
C ILE A 353 -11.22 8.82 7.48
N ALA A 354 -11.66 7.76 6.77
CA ALA A 354 -13.08 7.46 6.63
C ALA A 354 -13.77 7.23 7.98
N MET A 355 -13.12 6.50 8.90
CA MET A 355 -13.59 6.35 10.28
C MET A 355 -13.71 7.70 11.01
N GLY A 356 -12.67 8.54 10.91
CA GLY A 356 -12.64 9.85 11.55
C GLY A 356 -13.59 10.88 10.96
N ARG A 357 -14.07 10.70 9.73
CA ARG A 357 -15.08 11.55 9.09
C ARG A 357 -16.49 10.97 9.13
N GLY A 358 -16.65 9.74 9.61
CA GLY A 358 -17.95 9.05 9.59
C GLY A 358 -18.40 8.68 8.17
N CYS A 359 -17.47 8.56 7.23
CA CYS A 359 -17.75 8.12 5.87
C CYS A 359 -17.96 6.60 5.86
N PRO A 360 -19.08 6.08 5.29
CA PRO A 360 -19.30 4.64 5.17
C PRO A 360 -18.12 3.92 4.51
N ILE A 361 -17.70 2.81 5.11
CA ILE A 361 -16.65 1.93 4.59
C ILE A 361 -17.32 0.65 4.11
N VAL A 362 -17.15 0.27 2.84
CA VAL A 362 -17.88 -0.85 2.23
C VAL A 362 -16.97 -1.79 1.45
N THR A 363 -17.38 -3.05 1.33
CA THR A 363 -16.76 -4.05 0.45
C THR A 363 -17.13 -3.82 -1.03
N PRO A 364 -16.44 -4.48 -1.98
CA PRO A 364 -16.80 -4.41 -3.40
C PRO A 364 -18.24 -4.84 -3.71
N SER A 365 -18.80 -5.75 -2.90
CA SER A 365 -20.17 -6.25 -3.06
C SER A 365 -21.21 -5.14 -3.02
N PHE A 366 -20.97 -4.03 -2.30
CA PHE A 366 -21.84 -2.85 -2.34
C PHE A 366 -21.99 -2.29 -3.75
N LEU A 367 -20.88 -2.22 -4.49
CA LEU A 367 -20.90 -1.78 -5.87
C LEU A 367 -21.50 -2.88 -6.75
N GLU A 368 -21.19 -4.15 -6.57
CA GLU A 368 -21.76 -5.21 -7.42
C GLU A 368 -23.29 -5.27 -7.33
N ASP A 369 -23.84 -5.17 -6.12
CA ASP A 369 -25.28 -5.27 -5.84
C ASP A 369 -26.10 -4.04 -6.26
N ALA A 370 -25.44 -3.00 -6.77
CA ALA A 370 -26.07 -1.71 -7.08
C ALA A 370 -26.87 -1.13 -5.90
N ALA A 371 -26.39 -1.38 -4.68
CA ALA A 371 -27.10 -0.99 -3.47
C ALA A 371 -27.18 0.55 -3.36
N PRO A 372 -28.33 1.10 -2.92
CA PRO A 372 -28.43 2.53 -2.64
C PRO A 372 -27.55 2.90 -1.45
N ILE A 373 -27.09 4.16 -1.39
CA ILE A 373 -26.21 4.67 -0.33
C ILE A 373 -26.80 4.52 1.08
N SER A 374 -28.14 4.49 1.21
CA SER A 374 -28.84 4.23 2.47
C SER A 374 -28.50 2.87 3.08
N ARG A 375 -28.13 1.88 2.24
CA ARG A 375 -27.74 0.54 2.65
C ARG A 375 -26.23 0.36 2.82
N ALA A 376 -25.41 1.40 2.62
CA ALA A 376 -23.95 1.27 2.69
C ALA A 376 -23.45 0.65 4.01
N PHE A 377 -24.10 0.97 5.14
CA PHE A 377 -23.73 0.41 6.45
C PHE A 377 -23.91 -1.11 6.58
N GLU A 378 -24.67 -1.75 5.68
CA GLU A 378 -24.83 -3.20 5.62
C GLU A 378 -23.57 -3.91 5.10
N TYR A 379 -22.74 -3.21 4.32
CA TYR A 379 -21.56 -3.75 3.64
C TYR A 379 -20.24 -3.46 4.36
N ILE A 380 -20.29 -3.04 5.63
CA ILE A 380 -19.08 -2.77 6.42
C ILE A 380 -18.35 -4.09 6.67
N PRO A 381 -17.07 -4.22 6.28
CA PRO A 381 -16.30 -5.44 6.54
C PRO A 381 -15.82 -5.50 8.00
N ASP A 382 -15.34 -6.67 8.42
CA ASP A 382 -14.54 -6.79 9.65
C ASP A 382 -13.09 -6.43 9.35
N LEU A 383 -12.39 -5.76 10.27
CA LEU A 383 -10.96 -5.46 10.15
C LEU A 383 -10.15 -6.27 11.15
N VAL A 384 -9.09 -6.94 10.70
CA VAL A 384 -8.11 -7.61 11.58
C VAL A 384 -6.76 -6.91 11.43
N HIS A 385 -6.20 -6.44 12.54
CA HIS A 385 -4.92 -5.76 12.56
C HIS A 385 -4.20 -6.01 13.90
N ASP A 386 -2.92 -6.41 13.85
CA ASP A 386 -2.10 -6.77 15.01
C ASP A 386 -2.79 -7.76 15.98
N GLY A 387 -3.41 -8.80 15.41
CA GLY A 387 -4.15 -9.81 16.17
C GLY A 387 -5.45 -9.31 16.81
N LYS A 388 -5.79 -8.01 16.67
CA LYS A 388 -7.05 -7.43 17.15
C LYS A 388 -8.09 -7.45 16.03
N ARG A 389 -9.29 -7.88 16.37
CA ARG A 389 -10.45 -7.89 15.46
C ARG A 389 -11.40 -6.74 15.80
N TYR A 390 -11.65 -5.88 14.82
CA TYR A 390 -12.63 -4.82 14.86
C TYR A 390 -13.85 -5.28 14.06
N THR A 391 -14.92 -5.62 14.76
CA THR A 391 -16.13 -6.15 14.10
C THR A 391 -16.88 -5.04 13.35
N SER A 392 -17.45 -5.40 12.22
CA SER A 392 -18.34 -4.58 11.39
C SER A 392 -19.45 -3.93 12.23
N LYS A 393 -20.06 -4.67 13.16
CA LYS A 393 -21.05 -4.15 14.12
C LYS A 393 -20.51 -2.99 14.96
N ARG A 394 -19.28 -3.12 15.49
CA ARG A 394 -18.67 -2.07 16.31
C ARG A 394 -18.29 -0.86 15.45
N MET A 395 -17.67 -1.07 14.30
CA MET A 395 -17.30 0.02 13.39
C MET A 395 -18.54 0.76 12.87
N ARG A 396 -19.63 0.05 12.57
CA ARG A 396 -20.93 0.65 12.23
C ARG A 396 -21.41 1.62 13.31
N GLN A 397 -21.34 1.23 14.59
CA GLN A 397 -21.73 2.12 15.69
C GLN A 397 -20.86 3.37 15.74
N VAL A 398 -19.54 3.24 15.55
CA VAL A 398 -18.60 4.36 15.54
C VAL A 398 -18.94 5.32 14.39
N LEU A 399 -19.04 4.81 13.17
CA LEU A 399 -19.38 5.61 11.98
C LEU A 399 -20.74 6.31 12.11
N GLN A 400 -21.76 5.62 12.64
CA GLN A 400 -23.09 6.21 12.85
C GLN A 400 -23.03 7.36 13.87
N ARG A 401 -22.33 7.19 15.01
CA ARG A 401 -22.16 8.26 15.99
C ARG A 401 -21.39 9.44 15.42
N THR A 402 -20.32 9.20 14.67
CA THR A 402 -19.58 10.26 13.98
C THR A 402 -20.49 11.04 13.04
N ARG A 403 -21.31 10.33 12.26
CA ARG A 403 -22.20 10.95 11.27
C ARG A 403 -23.37 11.72 11.90
N SER A 404 -23.83 11.31 13.08
CA SER A 404 -24.85 12.03 13.85
C SER A 404 -24.32 13.30 14.50
N ASN A 405 -23.00 13.47 14.61
CA ASN A 405 -22.38 14.70 15.10
C ASN A 405 -22.05 15.60 13.90
N ASP A 406 -22.85 16.66 13.70
CA ASP A 406 -22.71 17.56 12.55
C ASP A 406 -21.31 18.21 12.47
N THR A 407 -20.71 18.55 13.61
CA THR A 407 -19.35 19.10 13.68
C THR A 407 -18.33 18.07 13.22
N ALA A 408 -18.43 16.83 13.70
CA ALA A 408 -17.53 15.75 13.31
C ALA A 408 -17.71 15.33 11.85
N LYS A 409 -18.93 15.41 11.32
CA LYS A 409 -19.22 15.17 9.90
C LYS A 409 -18.57 16.23 8.99
N ALA A 410 -18.68 17.51 9.38
CA ALA A 410 -18.14 18.61 8.58
C ALA A 410 -16.61 18.74 8.71
N ARG A 411 -16.09 18.58 9.93
CA ARG A 411 -14.70 18.93 10.26
C ARG A 411 -13.84 17.76 10.72
N GLY A 412 -14.43 16.58 10.94
CA GLY A 412 -13.77 15.38 11.46
C GLY A 412 -13.79 15.26 12.98
N VAL A 413 -13.66 14.03 13.50
CA VAL A 413 -13.74 13.73 14.95
C VAL A 413 -12.60 14.31 15.80
N LEU A 414 -11.49 14.71 15.17
CA LEU A 414 -10.36 15.34 15.85
C LEU A 414 -10.44 16.86 15.81
N PHE A 415 -11.53 17.43 15.29
CA PHE A 415 -11.71 18.86 15.23
C PHE A 415 -11.60 19.50 16.62
N GLY A 416 -10.77 20.56 16.70
CA GLY A 416 -10.49 21.29 17.95
C GLY A 416 -9.37 20.68 18.79
N ARG A 417 -8.82 19.52 18.42
CA ARG A 417 -7.69 18.91 19.13
C ARG A 417 -6.35 19.31 18.52
N CYS A 418 -5.35 19.47 19.38
CA CYS A 418 -3.97 19.73 19.03
C CYS A 418 -3.13 18.50 19.40
N PHE A 419 -2.18 18.10 18.54
CA PHE A 419 -1.33 16.94 18.74
C PHE A 419 0.13 17.32 18.58
N PHE A 420 0.97 16.88 19.52
CA PHE A 420 2.42 16.94 19.39
C PHE A 420 2.95 15.52 19.13
N ILE A 421 3.52 15.29 17.94
CA ILE A 421 3.98 13.96 17.54
C ILE A 421 5.46 13.81 17.84
N SER A 422 5.79 12.91 18.76
CA SER A 422 7.17 12.61 19.12
C SER A 422 7.95 12.02 17.94
N ASP A 423 9.24 12.32 17.87
CA ASP A 423 10.15 11.74 16.88
C ASP A 423 10.31 10.21 17.03
N SER A 424 9.91 9.65 18.18
CA SER A 424 9.91 8.19 18.42
C SER A 424 8.96 7.41 17.51
N VAL A 425 7.97 8.06 16.90
CA VAL A 425 7.01 7.42 15.98
C VAL A 425 7.69 6.92 14.69
N GLY A 426 8.86 7.47 14.33
CA GLY A 426 9.67 6.97 13.23
C GLY A 426 9.03 7.19 11.84
N VAL A 427 9.17 6.19 10.96
CA VAL A 427 8.85 6.28 9.52
C VAL A 427 7.36 6.58 9.26
N SER A 428 6.48 6.22 10.19
CA SER A 428 5.02 6.42 10.05
C SER A 428 4.55 7.83 10.43
N LYS A 429 5.44 8.72 10.88
CA LYS A 429 5.10 10.10 11.32
C LYS A 429 4.28 10.87 10.28
N ASN A 430 4.69 10.84 9.01
CA ASN A 430 3.99 11.56 7.93
C ASN A 430 2.58 11.01 7.68
N ALA A 431 2.41 9.69 7.73
CA ALA A 431 1.10 9.05 7.58
C ALA A 431 0.18 9.42 8.75
N LEU A 432 0.71 9.45 9.97
CA LEU A 432 0.00 9.88 11.17
C LEU A 432 -0.43 11.36 11.09
N VAL A 433 0.48 12.26 10.70
CA VAL A 433 0.16 13.68 10.47
C VAL A 433 -0.99 13.82 9.47
N HIS A 434 -0.92 13.09 8.36
CA HIS A 434 -1.96 13.12 7.33
C HIS A 434 -3.32 12.61 7.86
N VAL A 435 -3.32 11.54 8.66
CA VAL A 435 -4.55 11.03 9.28
C VAL A 435 -5.13 12.05 10.26
N ILE A 436 -4.31 12.61 11.16
CA ILE A 436 -4.74 13.57 12.17
C ILE A 436 -5.35 14.81 11.52
N THR A 437 -4.64 15.41 10.56
CA THR A 437 -5.08 16.63 9.86
C THR A 437 -6.34 16.38 9.03
N SER A 438 -6.43 15.26 8.32
CA SER A 438 -7.61 14.88 7.53
C SER A 438 -8.83 14.51 8.38
N CYS A 439 -8.63 14.21 9.66
CA CYS A 439 -9.69 14.02 10.65
C CYS A 439 -10.01 15.31 11.44
N GLY A 440 -9.47 16.47 11.04
CA GLY A 440 -9.77 17.78 11.65
C GLY A 440 -8.82 18.23 12.74
N GLY A 441 -7.86 17.41 13.14
CA GLY A 441 -6.89 17.74 14.18
C GLY A 441 -5.82 18.70 13.67
N ARG A 442 -5.18 19.41 14.61
CA ARG A 442 -3.97 20.19 14.34
C ARG A 442 -2.76 19.44 14.86
N VAL A 443 -1.64 19.52 14.13
CA VAL A 443 -0.34 19.02 14.60
C VAL A 443 0.55 20.22 14.85
N THR A 444 1.24 20.26 15.98
CA THR A 444 2.21 21.30 16.34
C THR A 444 3.60 20.71 16.50
N ASP A 445 4.60 21.54 16.19
CA ASP A 445 6.02 21.20 16.38
C ASP A 445 6.54 21.58 17.77
N TRP A 446 5.70 22.24 18.60
CA TRP A 446 6.10 22.77 19.90
C TRP A 446 5.50 21.96 21.04
N LYS A 447 6.38 21.35 21.84
CA LYS A 447 6.04 20.55 23.01
C LYS A 447 5.34 21.35 24.14
N ASN A 448 5.49 22.67 24.17
CA ASN A 448 5.02 23.52 25.26
C ASN A 448 3.59 24.04 25.08
N ASP A 449 2.88 23.61 24.03
CA ASP A 449 1.46 23.89 23.89
C ASP A 449 0.70 23.04 24.93
N GLN A 450 0.24 23.67 26.02
CA GLN A 450 -0.36 22.97 27.17
C GLN A 450 -1.62 22.17 26.78
N ASP A 451 -2.22 22.49 25.65
CA ASP A 451 -3.43 21.85 25.12
C ASP A 451 -3.13 20.75 24.08
N ALA A 452 -1.86 20.41 23.83
CA ALA A 452 -1.48 19.39 22.85
C ALA A 452 -1.39 17.98 23.44
N ASP A 453 -2.14 17.05 22.85
CA ASP A 453 -2.05 15.62 23.14
C ASP A 453 -0.68 15.09 22.65
N LEU A 454 0.17 14.63 23.56
CA LEU A 454 1.46 13.99 23.23
C LEU A 454 1.21 12.61 22.60
N VAL A 455 1.71 12.41 21.38
CA VAL A 455 1.66 11.14 20.67
C VAL A 455 3.05 10.52 20.62
N THR A 456 3.25 9.45 21.39
CA THR A 456 4.47 8.63 21.39
C THR A 456 4.35 7.39 20.51
N ASP A 457 3.12 6.94 20.26
CA ASP A 457 2.78 5.78 19.45
C ASP A 457 1.61 6.11 18.51
N GLY A 458 1.84 6.01 17.21
CA GLY A 458 0.82 6.25 16.20
C GLY A 458 -0.33 5.23 16.23
N ASP A 459 -0.04 3.98 16.64
CA ASP A 459 -1.05 2.93 16.69
C ASP A 459 -2.10 3.17 17.74
N GLU A 460 -1.75 3.88 18.80
CA GLU A 460 -2.70 4.28 19.83
C GLU A 460 -3.75 5.26 19.27
N VAL A 461 -3.32 6.26 18.49
CA VAL A 461 -4.25 7.19 17.82
C VAL A 461 -5.18 6.43 16.86
N TYR A 462 -4.61 5.51 16.08
CA TYR A 462 -5.37 4.69 15.13
C TYR A 462 -6.38 3.79 15.84
N ARG A 463 -5.99 3.15 16.94
CA ARG A 463 -6.86 2.32 17.78
C ARG A 463 -8.02 3.16 18.32
N LYS A 464 -7.74 4.34 18.87
CA LYS A 464 -8.75 5.26 19.42
C LYS A 464 -9.77 5.72 18.38
N LEU A 465 -9.34 5.98 17.14
CA LEU A 465 -10.23 6.24 16.01
C LEU A 465 -11.14 5.04 15.72
N LEU A 466 -10.59 3.83 15.64
CA LEU A 466 -11.34 2.62 15.32
C LEU A 466 -12.41 2.27 16.37
N ILE A 467 -12.14 2.53 17.65
CA ILE A 467 -13.09 2.24 18.74
C ILE A 467 -14.05 3.41 19.05
N GLY A 468 -13.82 4.57 18.42
CA GLY A 468 -14.63 5.78 18.57
C GLY A 468 -14.40 6.55 19.87
N GLU A 469 -13.21 6.49 20.46
CA GLU A 469 -12.88 7.16 21.72
C GLU A 469 -12.93 8.70 21.59
N TYR A 470 -12.64 9.22 20.40
CA TYR A 470 -12.63 10.66 20.13
C TYR A 470 -14.01 11.30 19.98
N ILE A 471 -15.08 10.52 19.82
CA ILE A 471 -16.43 11.04 19.50
C ILE A 471 -17.10 11.72 20.71
N GLY A 472 -16.66 11.46 21.93
CA GLY A 472 -17.33 11.90 23.17
C GLY A 472 -16.64 12.99 23.98
N GLY A 473 -15.53 13.57 23.49
CA GLY A 473 -14.68 14.47 24.30
C GLY A 473 -14.78 15.97 24.00
N VAL A 474 -15.75 16.41 23.21
CA VAL A 474 -15.97 17.83 22.92
C VAL A 474 -17.24 18.26 23.66
N THR A 475 -17.08 18.60 24.94
CA THR A 475 -18.09 19.32 25.74
C THR A 475 -17.59 20.71 26.04
#